data_AF-Q4VQZ9-F1
#
_entry.id   AF-Q4VQZ9-F1
#
_cell.length_a   1.000
_cell.length_b   1.000
_cell.length_c   1.000
_cell.angle_alpha   90.00
_cell.angle_beta   90.00
_cell.angle_gamma   90.00
#
_symmetry.space_group_name_H-M   'P 1'
#
loop_
_entity.id
_entity.type
_entity.pdbx_description
1 polymer ?
#
loop_
_entity_poly.entity_id
_entity_poly.type
_entity_poly.pdbx_seq_one_letter_code
_entity_poly.pdbx_strand_id
1 'polypeptide(L)'
;MKKILFPFCVFGVINSVNALDLQLLSGDTRTSCEVILCLASPVKPPECASSLAKYFSIHFKKPWKTIQARKEFLNLCPIDTTNDPEMYKYKNDILVNLDGECSTTALNQRIEKSKQPLKVEKICTGGGHNGSRECVEIKTYGFRINPELTNSCKLLASSKYTDYHLKYTCDKKFYEQKDWERGYELKEVSQEIYNALPVSQREQGEKLTPISYGEFIKLPANKRKQEGFGKYYRIDIAYYQKIIIKKDCWINEK
;
A
#
# COMPACT_ATOMS: atom_id res chain seq x y z
N MET A 1 -78.08 -4.98 -33.08
CA MET A 1 -77.21 -4.32 -32.08
C MET A 1 -75.79 -4.29 -32.62
N LYS A 2 -75.02 -3.27 -32.26
CA LYS A 2 -73.85 -2.72 -32.96
C LYS A 2 -72.67 -3.68 -33.15
N LYS A 3 -72.05 -3.59 -34.34
CA LYS A 3 -70.72 -4.11 -34.73
C LYS A 3 -69.63 -3.37 -33.94
N ILE A 4 -68.66 -4.08 -33.39
CA ILE A 4 -67.34 -3.51 -33.04
C ILE A 4 -66.28 -4.56 -33.40
N LEU A 5 -65.61 -4.35 -34.54
CA LEU A 5 -64.34 -5.00 -34.88
C LEU A 5 -63.23 -4.30 -34.10
N PHE A 6 -62.44 -5.05 -33.36
CA PHE A 6 -61.20 -4.58 -32.74
C PHE A 6 -60.06 -4.70 -33.75
N PRO A 7 -59.27 -3.64 -34.00
CA PRO A 7 -58.08 -3.74 -34.85
C PRO A 7 -56.94 -4.35 -34.04
N PHE A 8 -56.38 -5.44 -34.54
CA PHE A 8 -55.14 -6.02 -34.01
C PHE A 8 -53.97 -5.15 -34.48
N CYS A 9 -53.54 -4.19 -33.64
CA CYS A 9 -52.33 -3.42 -33.86
C CYS A 9 -51.11 -4.35 -33.71
N VAL A 10 -50.52 -4.75 -34.83
CA VAL A 10 -49.18 -5.34 -34.88
C VAL A 10 -48.19 -4.24 -34.50
N PHE A 11 -47.76 -4.23 -33.24
CA PHE A 11 -46.58 -3.44 -32.83
C PHE A 11 -45.33 -4.15 -33.37
N GLY A 12 -44.84 -3.66 -34.51
CA GLY A 12 -43.51 -3.97 -34.98
C GLY A 12 -42.48 -3.40 -34.01
N VAL A 13 -41.85 -4.27 -33.22
CA VAL A 13 -40.72 -3.90 -32.38
C VAL A 13 -39.47 -3.93 -33.26
N ILE A 14 -39.15 -2.80 -33.90
CA ILE A 14 -37.81 -2.55 -34.44
C ILE A 14 -36.90 -2.20 -33.26
N ASN A 15 -36.39 -3.23 -32.58
CA ASN A 15 -35.21 -3.07 -31.74
C ASN A 15 -33.99 -3.15 -32.67
N SER A 16 -33.49 -2.00 -33.11
CA SER A 16 -32.12 -1.85 -33.60
C SER A 16 -31.17 -2.01 -32.40
N VAL A 17 -31.02 -3.25 -31.95
CA VAL A 17 -29.85 -3.65 -31.19
C VAL A 17 -28.72 -3.67 -32.20
N ASN A 18 -27.77 -2.74 -32.10
CA ASN A 18 -26.45 -2.97 -32.67
C ASN A 18 -25.89 -4.20 -31.94
N ALA A 19 -26.20 -5.38 -32.46
CA ALA A 19 -25.55 -6.60 -32.06
C ALA A 19 -24.07 -6.39 -32.38
N LEU A 20 -23.27 -6.12 -31.36
CA LEU A 20 -21.83 -6.36 -31.41
C LEU A 20 -21.67 -7.74 -32.01
N ASP A 21 -21.18 -7.79 -33.24
CA ASP A 21 -20.98 -9.04 -33.96
C ASP A 21 -20.03 -9.89 -33.11
N LEU A 22 -20.57 -10.93 -32.46
CA LEU A 22 -19.82 -11.80 -31.57
C LEU A 22 -18.68 -12.54 -32.32
N GLN A 23 -18.73 -12.58 -33.66
CA GLN A 23 -17.63 -13.07 -34.50
C GLN A 23 -16.44 -12.10 -34.56
N LEU A 24 -16.65 -10.80 -34.30
CA LEU A 24 -15.61 -9.76 -34.32
C LEU A 24 -14.69 -9.81 -33.09
N LEU A 25 -15.17 -10.33 -31.95
CA LEU A 25 -14.40 -10.45 -30.71
C LEU A 25 -13.73 -11.83 -30.61
N SER A 26 -12.79 -12.11 -31.52
CA SER A 26 -11.92 -13.29 -31.45
C SER A 26 -10.46 -12.90 -31.26
N GLY A 27 -9.65 -13.85 -30.75
CA GLY A 27 -8.20 -13.69 -30.57
C GLY A 27 -7.78 -12.40 -29.83
N ASP A 28 -6.90 -11.62 -30.46
CA ASP A 28 -6.29 -10.44 -29.85
C ASP A 28 -7.27 -9.27 -29.74
N THR A 29 -8.26 -9.19 -30.63
CA THR A 29 -9.34 -8.20 -30.56
C THR A 29 -10.16 -8.40 -29.28
N ARG A 30 -10.55 -9.64 -28.97
CA ARG A 30 -11.21 -9.98 -27.70
C ARG A 30 -10.35 -9.58 -26.50
N THR A 31 -9.09 -10.01 -26.52
CA THR A 31 -8.17 -9.79 -25.40
C THR A 31 -7.93 -8.30 -25.15
N SER A 32 -7.85 -7.50 -26.23
CA SER A 32 -7.70 -6.06 -26.16
C SER A 32 -8.89 -5.39 -25.45
N CYS A 33 -10.12 -5.76 -25.81
CA CYS A 33 -11.32 -5.26 -25.14
C CYS A 33 -11.40 -5.70 -23.66
N GLU A 34 -11.07 -6.96 -23.37
CA GLU A 34 -11.00 -7.46 -22.00
C GLU A 34 -10.00 -6.67 -21.15
N VAL A 35 -8.82 -6.33 -21.69
CA VAL A 35 -7.82 -5.51 -20.99
C VAL A 35 -8.37 -4.13 -20.63
N ILE A 36 -9.04 -3.46 -21.57
CA ILE A 36 -9.62 -2.12 -21.34
C ILE A 36 -10.64 -2.16 -20.19
N LEU A 37 -11.50 -3.18 -20.17
CA LEU A 37 -12.50 -3.39 -19.11
C LEU A 37 -11.84 -3.80 -17.78
N CYS A 38 -10.91 -4.74 -17.81
CA CYS A 38 -10.21 -5.22 -16.62
C CYS A 38 -9.36 -4.13 -15.96
N LEU A 39 -8.79 -3.20 -16.73
CA LEU A 39 -8.04 -2.07 -16.18
C LEU A 39 -8.93 -0.95 -15.63
N ALA A 40 -10.22 -0.96 -15.96
CA ALA A 40 -11.18 0.01 -15.43
C ALA A 40 -11.57 -0.26 -13.98
N SER A 41 -11.54 -1.52 -13.54
CA SER A 41 -11.89 -1.88 -12.16
C SER A 41 -10.64 -1.99 -11.28
N PRO A 42 -10.68 -1.54 -10.01
CA PRO A 42 -9.65 -1.84 -9.02
C PRO A 42 -9.65 -3.29 -8.55
N VAL A 43 -10.76 -4.02 -8.74
CA VAL A 43 -10.89 -5.43 -8.41
C VAL A 43 -10.64 -6.25 -9.67
N LYS A 44 -9.64 -7.13 -9.65
CA LYS A 44 -9.29 -7.99 -10.78
C LYS A 44 -9.81 -9.39 -10.53
N PRO A 45 -10.96 -9.75 -11.11
CA PRO A 45 -11.47 -11.11 -11.01
C PRO A 45 -10.58 -12.07 -11.85
N PRO A 46 -10.59 -13.39 -11.56
CA PRO A 46 -9.65 -14.33 -12.15
C PRO A 46 -9.64 -14.37 -13.69
N GLU A 47 -10.77 -14.09 -14.34
CA GLU A 47 -10.91 -14.00 -15.79
C GLU A 47 -10.03 -12.90 -16.42
N CYS A 48 -9.68 -11.86 -15.66
CA CYS A 48 -8.80 -10.80 -16.13
C CYS A 48 -7.33 -11.23 -16.18
N ALA A 49 -6.94 -12.30 -15.49
CA ALA A 49 -5.53 -12.64 -15.29
C ALA A 49 -4.79 -12.88 -16.61
N SER A 50 -5.37 -13.64 -17.53
CA SER A 50 -4.76 -13.96 -18.83
C SER A 50 -4.58 -12.71 -19.69
N SER A 51 -5.63 -11.90 -19.80
CA SER A 51 -5.67 -10.72 -20.67
C SER A 51 -4.73 -9.63 -20.16
N LEU A 52 -4.69 -9.41 -18.83
CA LEU A 52 -3.72 -8.51 -18.19
C LEU A 52 -2.29 -9.02 -18.32
N ALA A 53 -2.04 -10.33 -18.16
CA ALA A 53 -0.71 -10.89 -18.35
C ALA A 53 -0.20 -10.65 -19.78
N LYS A 54 -1.06 -10.86 -20.79
CA LYS A 54 -0.73 -10.51 -22.18
C LYS A 54 -0.41 -9.03 -22.32
N TYR A 55 -1.23 -8.15 -21.77
CA TYR A 55 -1.02 -6.70 -21.84
C TYR A 55 0.32 -6.27 -21.24
N PHE A 56 0.63 -6.73 -20.02
CA PHE A 56 1.89 -6.39 -19.35
C PHE A 56 3.11 -7.07 -19.96
N SER A 57 2.93 -8.17 -20.72
CA SER A 57 4.02 -8.78 -21.50
C SER A 57 4.44 -7.93 -22.71
N ILE A 58 3.59 -6.99 -23.16
CA ILE A 58 3.95 -5.98 -24.17
C ILE A 58 4.89 -4.98 -23.51
N HIS A 59 6.19 -5.29 -23.54
CA HIS A 59 7.25 -4.47 -22.98
C HIS A 59 8.52 -4.56 -23.83
N PHE A 60 9.06 -3.39 -24.17
CA PHE A 60 10.31 -3.25 -24.91
C PHE A 60 11.33 -2.45 -24.08
N LYS A 61 12.62 -2.63 -24.39
CA LYS A 61 13.72 -1.87 -23.76
C LYS A 61 13.57 -0.34 -23.88
N LYS A 62 12.87 0.13 -24.92
CA LYS A 62 12.64 1.54 -25.23
C LYS A 62 11.20 1.92 -24.85
N PRO A 63 10.96 2.83 -23.88
CA PRO A 63 9.61 3.13 -23.39
C PRO A 63 8.64 3.57 -24.50
N TRP A 64 9.09 4.37 -25.45
CA TRP A 64 8.25 4.81 -26.57
C TRP A 64 7.81 3.66 -27.48
N LYS A 65 8.62 2.60 -27.63
CA LYS A 65 8.23 1.38 -28.36
C LYS A 65 7.15 0.61 -27.60
N THR A 66 7.26 0.53 -26.27
CA THR A 66 6.22 -0.05 -25.41
C THR A 66 4.90 0.70 -25.54
N ILE A 67 4.94 2.03 -25.46
CA ILE A 67 3.76 2.88 -25.61
C ILE A 67 3.10 2.66 -26.98
N GLN A 68 3.90 2.68 -28.05
CA GLN A 68 3.39 2.46 -29.40
C GLN A 68 2.75 1.08 -29.55
N ALA A 69 3.43 0.01 -29.14
CA ALA A 69 2.92 -1.36 -29.26
C ALA A 69 1.65 -1.59 -28.41
N ARG A 70 1.59 -1.01 -27.21
CA ARG A 70 0.38 -1.04 -26.38
C ARG A 70 -0.76 -0.28 -27.03
N LYS A 71 -0.49 0.88 -27.65
CA LYS A 71 -1.48 1.65 -28.39
C LYS A 71 -2.04 0.85 -29.57
N GLU A 72 -1.16 0.20 -30.35
CA GLU A 72 -1.55 -0.67 -31.46
C GLU A 72 -2.42 -1.85 -30.98
N PHE A 73 -2.00 -2.52 -29.90
CA PHE A 73 -2.78 -3.61 -29.29
C PHE A 73 -4.16 -3.14 -28.78
N LEU A 74 -4.23 -2.02 -28.05
CA LEU A 74 -5.48 -1.48 -27.51
C LEU A 74 -6.43 -0.98 -28.62
N ASN A 75 -5.89 -0.58 -29.78
CA ASN A 75 -6.68 -0.20 -30.94
C ASN A 75 -7.30 -1.39 -31.69
N LEU A 76 -6.93 -2.63 -31.37
CA LEU A 76 -7.64 -3.81 -31.88
C LEU A 76 -9.08 -3.88 -31.36
N CYS A 77 -9.36 -3.32 -30.18
CA CYS A 77 -10.72 -3.24 -29.66
C CYS A 77 -11.52 -2.16 -30.40
N PRO A 78 -12.65 -2.50 -31.06
CA PRO A 78 -13.44 -1.57 -31.88
C PRO A 78 -14.35 -0.69 -31.01
N ILE A 79 -13.75 0.13 -30.14
CA ILE A 79 -14.45 1.15 -29.35
C ILE A 79 -14.53 2.42 -30.18
N ASP A 80 -15.75 2.92 -30.41
CA ASP A 80 -15.95 4.25 -30.98
C ASP A 80 -15.56 5.32 -29.95
N THR A 81 -14.51 6.08 -30.26
CA THR A 81 -14.02 7.20 -29.44
C THR A 81 -14.29 8.56 -30.08
N THR A 82 -15.01 8.62 -31.20
CA THR A 82 -15.18 9.83 -32.02
C THR A 82 -15.87 10.95 -31.25
N ASN A 83 -16.89 10.59 -30.46
CA ASN A 83 -17.67 11.53 -29.66
C ASN A 83 -17.33 11.41 -28.17
N ASP A 84 -16.23 10.75 -27.82
CA ASP A 84 -15.83 10.51 -26.43
C ASP A 84 -14.32 10.72 -26.21
N PRO A 85 -13.89 11.99 -26.06
CA PRO A 85 -12.48 12.33 -25.88
C PRO A 85 -11.85 11.72 -24.63
N GLU A 86 -12.65 11.48 -23.59
CA GLU A 86 -12.16 10.89 -22.34
C GLU A 86 -11.92 9.38 -22.50
N MET A 87 -12.72 8.68 -23.31
CA MET A 87 -12.49 7.26 -23.63
C MET A 87 -11.26 7.14 -24.54
N TYR A 88 -11.11 8.07 -25.48
CA TYR A 88 -9.88 8.20 -26.27
C TYR A 88 -8.66 8.36 -25.38
N LYS A 89 -8.70 9.29 -24.43
CA LYS A 89 -7.62 9.56 -23.46
C LYS A 89 -7.33 8.34 -22.58
N TYR A 90 -8.37 7.72 -22.03
CA TYR A 90 -8.24 6.50 -21.23
C TYR A 90 -7.47 5.43 -22.00
N LYS A 91 -7.93 5.09 -23.21
CA LYS A 91 -7.32 4.05 -24.04
C LYS A 91 -5.93 4.41 -24.54
N ASN A 92 -5.77 5.61 -25.11
CA ASN A 92 -4.59 5.96 -25.91
C ASN A 92 -3.50 6.72 -25.15
N ASP A 93 -3.84 7.34 -24.01
CA ASP A 93 -2.90 8.17 -23.24
C ASP A 93 -2.67 7.61 -21.83
N ILE A 94 -3.68 7.02 -21.18
CA ILE A 94 -3.56 6.47 -19.82
C ILE A 94 -3.06 5.04 -19.86
N LEU A 95 -3.79 4.12 -20.50
CA LEU A 95 -3.48 2.70 -20.44
C LEU A 95 -2.07 2.42 -20.96
N VAL A 96 -1.68 3.01 -22.10
CA VAL A 96 -0.37 2.80 -22.73
C VAL A 96 0.82 3.12 -21.81
N ASN A 97 0.64 3.99 -20.82
CA ASN A 97 1.67 4.51 -19.91
C ASN A 97 1.72 3.79 -18.54
N LEU A 98 0.96 2.71 -18.34
CA LEU A 98 0.98 1.96 -17.08
C LEU A 98 2.34 1.26 -16.86
N ASP A 99 2.98 1.54 -15.73
CA ASP A 99 4.24 0.93 -15.28
C ASP A 99 4.07 -0.38 -14.49
N GLY A 100 2.83 -0.80 -14.20
CA GLY A 100 2.56 -2.04 -13.49
C GLY A 100 1.10 -2.19 -13.07
N GLU A 101 0.86 -3.16 -12.19
CA GLU A 101 -0.45 -3.34 -11.58
C GLU A 101 -0.79 -2.17 -10.65
N CYS A 102 -2.06 -1.78 -10.62
CA CYS A 102 -2.61 -0.96 -9.56
C CYS A 102 -3.62 -1.78 -8.75
N SER A 103 -3.28 -2.07 -7.50
CA SER A 103 -4.19 -2.65 -6.51
C SER A 103 -3.82 -2.17 -5.12
N THR A 104 -4.78 -2.14 -4.20
CA THR A 104 -4.53 -1.79 -2.79
C THR A 104 -3.54 -2.76 -2.14
N THR A 105 -3.59 -4.05 -2.51
CA THR A 105 -2.62 -5.06 -2.09
C THR A 105 -1.20 -4.68 -2.51
N ALA A 106 -0.98 -4.39 -3.79
CA ALA A 106 0.34 -3.99 -4.29
C ALA A 106 0.82 -2.68 -3.63
N LEU A 107 -0.08 -1.71 -3.43
CA LEU A 107 0.25 -0.46 -2.75
C LEU A 107 0.63 -0.67 -1.27
N ASN A 108 -0.06 -1.55 -0.56
CA ASN A 108 0.20 -1.89 0.85
C ASN A 108 1.44 -2.76 1.08
N GLN A 109 2.04 -3.29 0.01
CA GLN A 109 3.32 -4.00 0.08
C GLN A 109 4.52 -3.08 -0.15
N ARG A 110 4.29 -1.81 -0.57
CA ARG A 110 5.36 -0.84 -0.81
C ARG A 110 5.85 -0.25 0.49
N ILE A 111 6.81 -0.91 1.13
CA ILE A 111 7.46 -0.43 2.35
C ILE A 111 8.46 0.67 1.98
N GLU A 112 8.35 1.81 2.66
CA GLU A 112 9.30 2.92 2.58
C GLU A 112 10.20 2.94 3.82
N LYS A 113 11.51 2.98 3.59
CA LYS A 113 12.51 3.23 4.63
C LYS A 113 12.79 4.72 4.74
N SER A 114 12.91 5.24 5.96
CA SER A 114 13.25 6.65 6.20
C SER A 114 14.62 6.99 5.58
N LYS A 115 14.72 8.17 4.94
CA LYS A 115 15.98 8.64 4.35
C LYS A 115 17.02 9.00 5.41
N GLN A 116 16.56 9.53 6.54
CA GLN A 116 17.39 9.86 7.70
C GLN A 116 17.07 8.89 8.85
N PRO A 117 18.05 8.60 9.74
CA PRO A 117 17.79 7.81 10.93
C PRO A 117 16.81 8.54 11.85
N LEU A 118 15.90 7.78 12.47
CA LEU A 118 15.02 8.30 13.52
C LEU A 118 15.78 8.55 14.81
N LYS A 119 16.82 7.74 15.07
CA LYS A 119 17.67 7.82 16.26
C LYS A 119 19.12 7.51 15.89
N VAL A 120 20.05 8.25 16.48
CA VAL A 120 21.49 7.97 16.41
C VAL A 120 22.00 7.85 17.84
N GLU A 121 22.52 6.68 18.19
CA GLU A 121 23.13 6.41 19.48
C GLU A 121 24.64 6.29 19.31
N LYS A 122 25.41 7.03 20.11
CA LYS A 122 26.87 6.94 20.11
C LYS A 122 27.32 6.06 21.26
N ILE A 123 27.89 4.90 20.93
CA ILE A 123 28.46 3.96 21.90
C ILE A 123 29.97 4.05 21.78
N CYS A 124 30.66 4.36 22.88
CA CYS A 124 32.12 4.38 22.92
C CYS A 124 32.64 3.22 23.76
N THR A 125 33.53 2.41 23.19
CA THR A 125 34.24 1.33 23.85
C THR A 125 35.71 1.70 24.02
N GLY A 126 36.26 1.42 25.20
CA GLY A 126 37.70 1.60 25.44
C GLY A 126 38.04 2.83 26.28
N GLY A 127 38.83 2.54 27.32
CA GLY A 127 39.62 3.43 28.15
C GLY A 127 40.81 2.62 28.65
N GLY A 128 41.58 2.04 27.73
CA GLY A 128 42.85 1.38 28.05
C GLY A 128 43.93 2.40 28.39
N HIS A 129 45.09 1.93 28.86
CA HIS A 129 46.24 2.75 29.32
C HIS A 129 46.70 3.87 28.36
N ASN A 130 46.30 3.83 27.08
CA ASN A 130 46.67 4.81 26.05
C ASN A 130 45.55 5.82 25.69
N GLY A 131 44.40 5.80 26.36
CA GLY A 131 43.36 6.83 26.22
C GLY A 131 42.59 6.88 24.89
N SER A 132 42.84 5.97 23.93
CA SER A 132 42.07 5.92 22.69
C SER A 132 40.64 5.42 22.97
N ARG A 133 39.65 6.27 22.66
CA ARG A 133 38.22 5.94 22.72
C ARG A 133 37.75 5.65 21.31
N GLU A 134 37.30 4.43 21.05
CA GLU A 134 36.63 4.11 19.80
C GLU A 134 35.13 4.31 20.00
N CYS A 135 34.50 5.11 19.13
CA CYS A 135 33.07 5.37 19.20
C CYS A 135 32.39 4.92 17.92
N VAL A 136 31.35 4.11 18.07
CA VAL A 136 30.48 3.65 16.99
C VAL A 136 29.13 4.35 17.10
N GLU A 137 28.61 4.82 15.97
CA GLU A 137 27.25 5.34 15.88
C GLU A 137 26.30 4.24 15.41
N ILE A 138 25.31 3.93 16.23
CA ILE A 138 24.21 3.03 15.89
C ILE A 138 23.05 3.87 15.37
N LYS A 139 22.68 3.66 14.11
CA LYS A 139 21.62 4.38 13.42
C LYS A 139 20.36 3.52 13.36
N THR A 140 19.28 3.98 13.97
CA THR A 140 17.97 3.35 13.88
C THR A 140 17.15 4.02 12.79
N TYR A 141 16.68 3.24 11.82
CA TYR A 141 15.86 3.72 10.71
C TYR A 141 14.38 3.41 10.94
N GLY A 142 13.55 4.19 10.24
CA GLY A 142 12.12 4.08 10.28
C GLY A 142 11.54 3.39 9.05
N PHE A 143 10.37 2.78 9.21
CA PHE A 143 9.62 2.11 8.15
C PHE A 143 8.14 2.51 8.19
N ARG A 144 7.51 2.57 7.01
CA ARG A 144 6.06 2.78 6.85
C ARG A 144 5.59 2.19 5.52
N ILE A 145 4.28 2.14 5.30
CA ILE A 145 3.74 1.97 3.94
C ILE A 145 3.93 3.28 3.18
N ASN A 146 4.39 3.19 1.95
CA ASN A 146 4.64 4.34 1.10
C ASN A 146 3.32 5.08 0.81
N PRO A 147 3.19 6.37 1.19
CA PRO A 147 1.97 7.15 1.02
C PRO A 147 1.80 7.75 -0.37
N GLU A 148 2.72 7.48 -1.31
CA GLU A 148 2.67 7.96 -2.68
C GLU A 148 2.17 6.88 -3.62
N LEU A 149 1.20 7.20 -4.48
CA LEU A 149 0.74 6.31 -5.54
C LEU A 149 1.84 6.03 -6.58
N THR A 150 1.81 4.83 -7.17
CA THR A 150 2.59 4.50 -8.38
C THR A 150 2.07 5.30 -9.59
N ASN A 151 2.85 5.35 -10.68
CA ASN A 151 2.39 6.06 -11.88
C ASN A 151 1.10 5.42 -12.43
N SER A 152 1.03 4.10 -12.52
CA SER A 152 -0.18 3.39 -12.94
C SER A 152 -1.40 3.75 -12.12
N CYS A 153 -1.28 3.75 -10.80
CA CYS A 153 -2.40 4.11 -9.93
C CYS A 153 -2.81 5.57 -10.05
N LYS A 154 -1.85 6.51 -10.21
CA LYS A 154 -2.16 7.92 -10.47
C LYS A 154 -2.93 8.09 -11.77
N LEU A 155 -2.50 7.41 -12.82
CA LEU A 155 -3.12 7.50 -14.14
C LEU A 155 -4.52 6.88 -14.15
N LEU A 156 -4.70 5.67 -13.59
CA LEU A 156 -6.01 5.03 -13.51
C LEU A 156 -6.98 5.86 -12.69
N ALA A 157 -6.62 6.25 -11.47
CA ALA A 157 -7.47 7.08 -10.60
C ALA A 157 -7.81 8.47 -11.19
N SER A 158 -7.09 8.94 -12.21
CA SER A 158 -7.39 10.20 -12.90
C SER A 158 -8.48 10.08 -13.99
N SER A 159 -8.87 8.86 -14.37
CA SER A 159 -9.80 8.62 -15.48
C SER A 159 -11.22 8.41 -14.98
N LYS A 160 -12.19 9.06 -15.64
CA LYS A 160 -13.63 8.85 -15.40
C LYS A 160 -14.14 7.45 -15.83
N TYR A 161 -13.34 6.70 -16.59
CA TYR A 161 -13.68 5.34 -17.03
C TYR A 161 -13.27 4.27 -16.03
N THR A 162 -12.77 4.65 -14.87
CA THR A 162 -12.25 3.70 -13.89
C THR A 162 -12.82 3.98 -12.50
N ASP A 163 -12.86 2.94 -11.68
CA ASP A 163 -13.46 2.95 -10.34
C ASP A 163 -12.39 3.01 -9.22
N TYR A 164 -11.25 3.65 -9.51
CA TYR A 164 -10.14 3.76 -8.56
C TYR A 164 -10.30 4.97 -7.64
N HIS A 165 -10.89 4.74 -6.47
CA HIS A 165 -11.06 5.71 -5.39
C HIS A 165 -10.01 5.48 -4.29
N LEU A 166 -8.73 5.57 -4.66
CA LEU A 166 -7.61 5.19 -3.79
C LEU A 166 -7.35 6.24 -2.70
N LYS A 167 -7.36 5.79 -1.43
CA LYS A 167 -7.12 6.65 -0.27
C LYS A 167 -6.13 6.04 0.70
N TYR A 168 -5.21 6.88 1.17
CA TYR A 168 -4.27 6.54 2.25
C TYR A 168 -4.88 6.91 3.62
N THR A 169 -4.97 5.93 4.52
CA THR A 169 -5.68 6.04 5.81
C THR A 169 -4.79 5.92 7.05
N CYS A 170 -3.52 5.56 6.88
CA CYS A 170 -2.57 5.47 7.99
C CYS A 170 -2.00 6.83 8.38
N ASP A 171 -1.39 6.87 9.56
CA ASP A 171 -0.41 7.91 9.89
C ASP A 171 0.76 7.86 8.89
N LYS A 172 1.28 9.03 8.52
CA LYS A 172 2.45 9.19 7.66
C LYS A 172 3.76 9.16 8.45
N LYS A 173 3.74 9.02 9.78
CA LYS A 173 4.97 8.84 10.56
C LYS A 173 5.71 7.55 10.17
N PHE A 174 7.01 7.54 10.44
CA PHE A 174 7.82 6.33 10.36
C PHE A 174 7.87 5.64 11.72
N TYR A 175 7.80 4.31 11.70
CA TYR A 175 7.92 3.46 12.88
C TYR A 175 9.35 2.92 12.97
N GLU A 176 9.94 2.83 14.17
CA GLU A 176 11.25 2.18 14.34
C GLU A 176 11.21 0.74 13.81
N GLN A 177 12.34 0.26 13.26
CA GLN A 177 12.43 -1.07 12.66
C GLN A 177 11.86 -2.19 13.55
N LYS A 178 12.26 -2.21 14.83
CA LYS A 178 11.80 -3.21 15.81
C LYS A 178 10.28 -3.20 15.98
N ASP A 179 9.67 -2.01 15.96
CA ASP A 179 8.23 -1.81 16.15
C ASP A 179 7.48 -2.23 14.89
N TRP A 180 8.01 -1.86 13.73
CA TRP A 180 7.50 -2.26 12.43
C TRP A 180 7.49 -3.78 12.24
N GLU A 181 8.57 -4.46 12.60
CA GLU A 181 8.73 -5.91 12.48
C GLU A 181 7.78 -6.66 13.41
N ARG A 182 7.66 -6.24 14.68
CA ARG A 182 6.71 -6.85 15.63
C ARG A 182 5.25 -6.47 15.39
N GLY A 183 5.00 -5.39 14.64
CA GLY A 183 3.66 -4.95 14.24
C GLY A 183 2.92 -4.05 15.23
N TYR A 184 3.60 -3.52 16.24
CA TYR A 184 3.00 -2.58 17.21
C TYR A 184 4.06 -1.68 17.86
N GLU A 185 3.65 -0.50 18.31
CA GLU A 185 4.40 0.34 19.24
C GLU A 185 3.99 0.02 20.69
N LEU A 186 4.89 0.25 21.64
CA LEU A 186 4.54 0.20 23.06
C LEU A 186 4.36 1.61 23.58
N LYS A 187 3.18 1.88 24.12
CA LYS A 187 2.87 3.10 24.83
C LYS A 187 2.87 2.81 26.32
N GLU A 188 3.76 3.47 27.08
CA GLU A 188 3.78 3.32 28.55
C GLU A 188 2.46 3.82 29.15
N VAL A 189 1.90 3.05 30.06
CA VAL A 189 0.63 3.32 30.76
C VAL A 189 0.76 3.01 32.24
N SER A 190 -0.20 3.47 33.05
CA SER A 190 -0.25 3.10 34.47
C SER A 190 -0.62 1.63 34.66
N GLN A 191 -0.34 1.08 35.84
CA GLN A 191 -0.69 -0.29 36.17
C GLN A 191 -2.21 -0.52 36.15
N GLU A 192 -2.99 0.49 36.56
CA GLU A 192 -4.45 0.44 36.53
C GLU A 192 -4.97 0.31 35.10
N ILE A 193 -4.45 1.12 34.17
CA ILE A 193 -4.81 1.04 32.74
C ILE A 193 -4.40 -0.32 32.18
N TYR A 194 -3.19 -0.79 32.48
CA TYR A 194 -2.69 -2.10 32.04
C TYR A 194 -3.59 -3.26 32.49
N ASN A 195 -4.01 -3.25 33.75
CA ASN A 195 -4.86 -4.30 34.30
C ASN A 195 -6.24 -4.34 33.63
N ALA A 196 -6.73 -3.18 33.17
CA ALA A 196 -7.99 -3.05 32.43
C ALA A 196 -7.88 -3.44 30.94
N LEU A 197 -6.68 -3.50 30.36
CA LEU A 197 -6.48 -3.89 28.97
C LEU A 197 -6.63 -5.41 28.76
N PRO A 198 -7.15 -5.85 27.60
CA PRO A 198 -7.09 -7.25 27.19
C PRO A 198 -5.65 -7.78 27.18
N VAL A 199 -5.46 -9.06 27.51
CA VAL A 199 -4.13 -9.71 27.52
C VAL A 199 -3.41 -9.55 26.18
N SER A 200 -4.15 -9.61 25.06
CA SER A 200 -3.60 -9.44 23.72
C SER A 200 -3.06 -8.03 23.42
N GLN A 201 -3.52 -7.01 24.16
CA GLN A 201 -3.20 -5.61 23.93
C GLN A 201 -2.21 -5.03 24.95
N ARG A 202 -1.66 -5.86 25.84
CA ARG A 202 -0.79 -5.39 26.93
C ARG A 202 0.52 -6.16 27.00
N GLU A 203 1.56 -5.49 27.48
CA GLU A 203 2.90 -6.06 27.66
C GLU A 203 3.58 -5.45 28.89
N GLN A 204 4.31 -6.26 29.64
CA GLN A 204 5.21 -5.76 30.69
C GLN A 204 6.64 -5.74 30.16
N GLY A 205 7.41 -4.77 30.63
CA GLY A 205 8.83 -4.68 30.31
C GLY A 205 9.61 -4.00 31.41
N GLU A 206 10.92 -3.87 31.19
CA GLU A 206 11.81 -3.15 32.10
C GLU A 206 11.87 -1.67 31.72
N LYS A 207 11.73 -0.80 32.73
CA LYS A 207 12.03 0.62 32.62
C LYS A 207 13.32 0.91 33.36
N LEU A 208 14.31 1.40 32.60
CA LEU A 208 15.60 1.81 33.12
C LEU A 208 15.54 3.29 33.48
N THR A 209 15.57 3.59 34.78
CA THR A 209 15.65 4.97 35.27
C THR A 209 17.10 5.30 35.60
N PRO A 210 17.73 6.32 34.98
CA PRO A 210 19.08 6.73 35.34
C PRO A 210 19.17 7.10 36.82
N ILE A 211 20.20 6.60 37.51
CA ILE A 211 20.46 6.86 38.93
C ILE A 211 21.95 7.15 39.17
N SER A 212 22.28 7.68 40.34
CA SER A 212 23.66 7.86 40.77
C SER A 212 24.33 6.53 41.13
N TYR A 213 25.67 6.49 41.13
CA TYR A 213 26.42 5.32 41.61
C TYR A 213 26.09 4.99 43.07
N GLY A 214 25.92 6.01 43.91
CA GLY A 214 25.57 5.84 45.33
C GLY A 214 24.21 5.18 45.55
N GLU A 215 23.23 5.46 44.68
CA GLU A 215 21.95 4.74 44.68
C GLU A 215 22.08 3.33 44.11
N PHE A 216 22.87 3.17 43.04
CA PHE A 216 23.10 1.88 42.39
C PHE A 216 23.66 0.82 43.33
N ILE A 217 24.65 1.17 44.16
CA ILE A 217 25.26 0.21 45.09
C ILE A 217 24.31 -0.22 46.22
N LYS A 218 23.30 0.60 46.53
CA LYS A 218 22.28 0.34 47.55
C LYS A 218 21.13 -0.55 47.04
N LEU A 219 20.96 -0.64 45.72
CA LEU A 219 19.91 -1.46 45.12
C LEU A 219 20.31 -2.95 45.05
N PRO A 220 19.35 -3.88 45.22
CA PRO A 220 19.55 -5.30 44.93
C PRO A 220 20.02 -5.54 43.49
N ALA A 221 20.78 -6.62 43.27
CA ALA A 221 21.35 -6.95 41.96
C ALA A 221 20.29 -7.09 40.85
N ASN A 222 19.11 -7.63 41.18
CA ASN A 222 17.98 -7.78 40.26
C ASN A 222 17.16 -6.50 40.03
N LYS A 223 17.52 -5.38 40.69
CA LYS A 223 16.86 -4.07 40.58
C LYS A 223 17.77 -2.99 40.02
N ARG A 224 18.95 -3.37 39.55
CA ARG A 224 19.95 -2.43 39.02
C ARG A 224 20.59 -2.95 37.74
N LYS A 225 20.89 -2.05 36.82
CA LYS A 225 21.60 -2.36 35.57
C LYS A 225 22.71 -1.32 35.33
N GLN A 226 23.86 -1.77 34.87
CA GLN A 226 24.94 -0.90 34.42
C GLN A 226 25.14 -1.12 32.93
N GLU A 227 25.08 -0.06 32.13
CA GLU A 227 25.30 -0.14 30.68
C GLU A 227 26.51 0.73 30.29
N GLY A 228 27.69 0.12 30.32
CA GLY A 228 28.95 0.82 30.07
C GLY A 228 29.47 1.64 31.27
N PHE A 229 30.52 2.40 31.04
CA PHE A 229 31.20 3.14 32.11
C PHE A 229 30.37 4.35 32.56
N GLY A 230 30.10 4.44 33.87
CA GLY A 230 29.44 5.59 34.48
C GLY A 230 27.93 5.72 34.24
N LYS A 231 27.29 4.73 33.61
CA LYS A 231 25.83 4.74 33.39
C LYS A 231 25.15 3.69 34.27
N TYR A 232 24.45 4.15 35.29
CA TYR A 232 23.77 3.31 36.26
C TYR A 232 22.27 3.52 36.18
N TYR A 233 21.52 2.43 36.26
CA TYR A 233 20.07 2.44 36.12
C TYR A 233 19.41 1.63 37.23
N ARG A 234 18.27 2.13 37.72
CA ARG A 234 17.29 1.35 38.47
C ARG A 234 16.38 0.63 37.48
N ILE A 235 16.09 -0.64 37.74
CA ILE A 235 15.15 -1.45 36.96
C ILE A 235 13.80 -1.43 37.66
N ASP A 236 12.85 -0.74 37.06
CA ASP A 236 11.45 -0.73 37.47
C ASP A 236 10.60 -1.54 36.47
N ILE A 237 9.48 -2.10 36.90
CA ILE A 237 8.52 -2.74 35.99
C ILE A 237 7.72 -1.64 35.32
N ALA A 238 7.71 -1.62 33.98
CA ALA A 238 6.81 -0.79 33.20
C ALA A 238 5.70 -1.61 32.58
N TYR A 239 4.57 -0.93 32.42
CA TYR A 239 3.36 -1.48 31.85
C TYR A 239 3.07 -0.75 30.54
N TYR A 240 2.78 -1.51 29.50
CA TYR A 240 2.62 -0.96 28.17
C TYR A 240 1.32 -1.41 27.52
N GLN A 241 0.70 -0.48 26.80
CA GLN A 241 -0.34 -0.76 25.81
C GLN A 241 0.30 -0.99 24.44
N LYS A 242 -0.10 -2.06 23.76
CA LYS A 242 0.27 -2.33 22.37
C LYS A 242 -0.58 -1.48 21.44
N ILE A 243 0.04 -0.58 20.70
CA ILE A 243 -0.59 0.22 19.66
C ILE A 243 -0.28 -0.45 18.32
N ILE A 244 -1.27 -1.15 17.76
CA ILE A 244 -1.09 -1.90 16.51
C ILE A 244 -0.73 -0.95 15.38
N ILE A 245 0.33 -1.31 14.64
CA ILE A 245 0.73 -0.60 13.43
C ILE A 245 -0.11 -1.13 12.28
N LYS A 246 -1.05 -0.31 11.81
CA LYS A 246 -1.85 -0.60 10.63
C LYS A 246 -0.95 -0.67 9.39
N LYS A 247 -1.08 -1.74 8.58
CA LYS A 247 -0.29 -1.95 7.35
C LYS A 247 -1.16 -1.99 6.08
N ASP A 248 -2.48 -2.01 6.22
CA ASP A 248 -3.48 -1.82 5.17
C ASP A 248 -3.81 -0.32 5.00
N CYS A 249 -2.81 0.45 4.60
CA CYS A 249 -2.90 1.91 4.56
C CYS A 249 -3.69 2.43 3.37
N TRP A 250 -3.53 1.82 2.20
CA TRP A 250 -4.28 2.10 0.99
C TRP A 250 -5.56 1.28 0.95
N ILE A 251 -6.68 1.98 0.79
CA ILE A 251 -8.00 1.41 0.52
C ILE A 251 -8.55 1.96 -0.79
N ASN A 252 -9.50 1.26 -1.39
CA ASN A 252 -10.36 1.82 -2.42
C ASN A 252 -11.69 2.15 -1.75
N GLU A 253 -12.05 3.43 -1.68
CA GLU A 253 -13.36 3.83 -1.18
C GLU A 253 -14.45 3.33 -2.14
N LYS A 254 -15.64 3.07 -1.59
CA LYS A 254 -16.84 2.72 -2.36
C LYS A 254 -17.62 3.98 -2.68
#